data_AF-A0A9P8LDL2-F1
#
_entry.id   AF-A0A9P8LDL2-F1
#
_cell.length_a   1.000
_cell.length_b   1.000
_cell.length_c   1.000
_cell.angle_alpha   90.00
_cell.angle_beta   90.00
_cell.angle_gamma   90.00
#
_symmetry.space_group_name_H-M   'P 1'
#
loop_
_entity.id
_entity.type
_entity.pdbx_description
1 polymer ?
#
loop_
_entity_poly.entity_id
_entity_poly.type
_entity_poly.pdbx_seq_one_letter_code
_entity_poly.pdbx_strand_id
1 'polypeptide(L)'
;MNSTNETGNLKGGLNIDGEDDSYDFGTGAGFYIDATQAPWSANYKMYSYIASELPTSLFSHFPQLDSQRVSITGHSMGGHGALTIFLKNPGKYKSVSAFAPIANPSNCPWGQKAFKGYFGDNQREKWREHDATELVRGYKGPLDLLIDVGTGDNFYKQGQLLPENFAAAAKESGNDKGLNIRYQP
;
A
#
# COMPACT_ATOMS: atom_id res chain seq x y z
N MET A 1 11.38 10.61 49.54
CA MET A 1 10.97 9.20 49.58
C MET A 1 9.53 9.15 49.13
N ASN A 2 9.09 8.62 47.99
CA ASN A 2 9.67 7.74 46.97
C ASN A 2 9.29 8.33 45.60
N SER A 3 10.27 8.59 44.73
CA SER A 3 10.77 7.64 43.71
C SER A 3 9.80 7.52 42.53
N THR A 4 10.14 8.26 41.48
CA THR A 4 9.82 8.03 40.07
C THR A 4 9.89 6.56 39.67
N ASN A 5 9.03 6.14 38.75
CA ASN A 5 9.36 5.15 37.73
C ASN A 5 8.75 5.60 36.40
N GLU A 6 9.55 6.36 35.67
CA GLU A 6 9.50 6.43 34.21
C GLU A 6 9.78 5.05 33.64
N THR A 7 8.81 4.47 32.95
CA THR A 7 9.00 3.64 31.74
C THR A 7 7.71 3.70 30.92
N GLY A 8 7.33 4.90 30.49
CA GLY A 8 6.34 5.05 29.44
C GLY A 8 6.94 4.50 28.15
N ASN A 9 6.62 3.25 27.82
CA ASN A 9 6.96 2.62 26.55
C ASN A 9 6.75 3.64 25.41
N LEU A 10 7.80 3.90 24.65
CA LEU A 10 7.73 4.59 23.35
C LEU A 10 6.99 3.68 22.36
N LYS A 11 5.69 3.48 22.57
CA LYS A 11 4.81 2.93 21.54
C LYS A 11 4.60 4.05 20.53
N GLY A 12 5.18 3.90 19.33
CA GLY A 12 4.99 4.81 18.20
C GLY A 12 3.58 4.72 17.60
N GLY A 13 2.55 4.82 18.43
CA GLY A 13 1.13 4.78 18.06
C GLY A 13 0.42 6.09 18.44
N LEU A 14 -0.81 6.26 17.98
CA LEU A 14 -1.60 7.49 18.14
C LEU A 14 -2.52 7.45 19.36
N ASN A 15 -2.42 6.38 20.18
CA ASN A 15 -3.27 6.10 21.34
C ASN A 15 -4.76 6.10 20.97
N ILE A 16 -5.09 5.52 19.81
CA ILE A 16 -6.48 5.31 19.40
C ILE A 16 -6.98 3.98 19.99
N ASP A 17 -8.20 3.97 20.54
CA ASP A 17 -8.81 2.73 21.05
C ASP A 17 -8.88 1.64 19.96
N GLY A 18 -8.34 0.47 20.25
CA GLY A 18 -8.27 -0.68 19.33
C GLY A 18 -7.14 -0.64 18.29
N GLU A 19 -6.29 0.39 18.31
CA GLU A 19 -5.18 0.58 17.36
C GLU A 19 -4.07 -0.47 17.47
N ASP A 20 -3.87 -1.02 18.67
CA ASP A 20 -2.82 -2.00 18.96
C ASP A 20 -3.38 -3.42 19.16
N ASP A 21 -4.68 -3.64 18.94
CA ASP A 21 -5.37 -4.91 19.26
C ASP A 21 -5.02 -6.04 18.28
N SER A 22 -4.59 -5.70 17.07
CA SER A 22 -4.25 -6.68 16.04
C SER A 22 -3.12 -6.21 15.14
N TYR A 23 -2.25 -7.13 14.72
CA TYR A 23 -1.10 -6.80 13.89
C TYR A 23 -1.45 -6.35 12.45
N ASP A 24 -2.67 -6.64 11.99
CA ASP A 24 -3.15 -6.41 10.63
C ASP A 24 -4.12 -5.22 10.53
N PHE A 25 -4.23 -4.39 11.58
CA PHE A 25 -5.02 -3.16 11.61
C PHE A 25 -4.51 -2.18 12.67
N GLY A 26 -4.51 -0.88 12.39
CA GLY A 26 -3.97 0.15 13.31
C GLY A 26 -2.46 0.35 13.18
N THR A 27 -1.73 0.45 14.30
CA THR A 27 -0.30 0.81 14.31
C THR A 27 0.51 -0.14 13.42
N GLY A 28 1.31 0.41 12.50
CA GLY A 28 2.11 -0.38 11.56
C GLY A 28 1.31 -1.03 10.41
N ALA A 29 -0.01 -0.84 10.37
CA ALA A 29 -0.92 -1.40 9.38
C ALA A 29 -1.77 -0.30 8.69
N GLY A 30 -1.16 0.84 8.35
CA GLY A 30 -1.86 1.98 7.74
C GLY A 30 -2.30 1.78 6.28
N PHE A 31 -1.95 0.64 5.66
CA PHE A 31 -2.35 0.23 4.29
C PHE A 31 -2.07 1.23 3.16
N TYR A 32 -1.29 2.29 3.39
CA TYR A 32 -0.96 3.32 2.39
C TYR A 32 -2.20 4.00 1.79
N ILE A 33 -3.20 4.23 2.62
CA ILE A 33 -4.46 4.88 2.28
C ILE A 33 -4.64 6.20 3.04
N ASP A 34 -5.66 6.96 2.67
CA ASP A 34 -6.19 8.06 3.48
C ASP A 34 -7.56 7.66 4.04
N ALA A 35 -7.59 7.22 5.30
CA ALA A 35 -8.79 6.75 5.96
C ALA A 35 -9.88 7.82 6.00
N THR A 36 -11.15 7.39 5.89
CA THR A 36 -12.34 8.27 5.92
C THR A 36 -13.22 8.01 7.14
N GLN A 37 -13.13 6.83 7.77
CA GLN A 37 -13.86 6.52 9.00
C GLN A 37 -13.14 7.07 10.22
N ALA A 38 -13.91 7.66 11.13
CA ALA A 38 -13.42 7.98 12.47
C ALA A 38 -13.17 6.67 13.26
N PRO A 39 -12.21 6.65 14.20
CA PRO A 39 -11.27 7.73 14.54
C PRO A 39 -10.07 7.85 13.58
N TRP A 40 -9.87 6.87 12.70
CA TRP A 40 -8.69 6.73 11.83
C TRP A 40 -8.49 7.92 10.89
N SER A 41 -9.57 8.52 10.41
CA SER A 41 -9.56 9.63 9.47
C SER A 41 -8.84 10.88 9.97
N ALA A 42 -8.55 11.00 11.27
CA ALA A 42 -7.76 12.09 11.82
C ALA A 42 -6.26 11.99 11.45
N ASN A 43 -5.70 10.77 11.43
CA ASN A 43 -4.25 10.58 11.39
C ASN A 43 -3.77 9.57 10.32
N TYR A 44 -4.61 8.63 9.90
CA TYR A 44 -4.25 7.59 8.93
C TYR A 44 -4.33 8.16 7.51
N LYS A 45 -3.34 9.00 7.17
CA LYS A 45 -3.20 9.70 5.88
C LYS A 45 -1.93 9.27 5.12
N MET A 46 -1.66 7.97 5.13
CA MET A 46 -0.42 7.41 4.60
C MET A 46 -0.30 7.54 3.09
N TYR A 47 -1.41 7.57 2.35
CA TYR A 47 -1.37 7.86 0.92
C TYR A 47 -0.87 9.29 0.70
N SER A 48 -1.50 10.28 1.32
CA SER A 48 -1.09 11.69 1.20
C SER A 48 0.34 11.92 1.67
N TYR A 49 0.74 11.28 2.78
CA TYR A 49 2.09 11.38 3.32
C TYR A 49 3.15 10.88 2.33
N ILE A 50 3.01 9.65 1.82
CA ILE A 50 4.00 9.04 0.93
C ILE A 50 3.94 9.63 -0.48
N ALA A 51 2.75 9.92 -0.99
CA ALA A 51 2.60 10.42 -2.35
C ALA A 51 2.90 11.93 -2.45
N SER A 52 2.87 12.72 -1.37
CA SER A 52 3.01 14.18 -1.46
C SER A 52 3.95 14.78 -0.41
N GLU A 53 3.63 14.65 0.87
CA GLU A 53 4.30 15.37 1.96
C GLU A 53 5.78 14.99 2.06
N LEU A 54 6.06 13.68 2.17
CA LEU A 54 7.42 13.17 2.31
C LEU A 54 8.29 13.51 1.09
N PRO A 55 7.87 13.25 -0.17
CA PRO A 55 8.65 13.67 -1.34
C PRO A 55 8.93 15.18 -1.37
N THR A 56 7.95 16.01 -1.02
CA THR A 56 8.11 17.47 -0.98
C THR A 56 9.17 17.89 0.05
N SER A 57 9.11 17.29 1.25
CA SER A 57 10.11 17.52 2.29
C SER A 57 11.51 17.05 1.86
N LEU A 58 11.62 15.87 1.25
CA LEU A 58 12.90 15.35 0.76
C LEU A 58 13.52 16.26 -0.30
N PHE A 59 12.77 16.67 -1.33
CA PHE A 59 13.33 17.51 -2.40
C PHE A 59 13.67 18.93 -1.94
N SER A 60 13.01 19.45 -0.91
CA SER A 60 13.33 20.77 -0.34
C SER A 60 14.60 20.75 0.53
N HIS A 61 14.87 19.65 1.24
CA HIS A 61 16.03 19.54 2.13
C HIS A 61 17.28 18.94 1.47
N PHE A 62 17.12 18.18 0.38
CA PHE A 62 18.21 17.48 -0.29
C PHE A 62 18.29 17.88 -1.77
N PRO A 63 18.96 19.01 -2.12
CA PRO A 63 19.02 19.54 -3.49
C PRO A 63 19.74 18.61 -4.48
N GLN A 64 20.49 17.62 -4.00
CA GLN A 64 21.13 16.58 -4.81
C GLN A 64 20.14 15.53 -5.34
N LEU A 65 18.91 15.48 -4.81
CA LEU A 65 17.88 14.55 -5.28
C LEU A 65 17.20 15.10 -6.55
N ASP A 66 17.11 14.26 -7.56
CA ASP A 66 16.44 14.61 -8.82
C ASP A 66 14.96 14.21 -8.76
N SER A 67 14.09 15.21 -8.57
CA SER A 67 12.64 15.00 -8.49
C SER A 67 12.01 14.50 -9.80
N GLN A 68 12.74 14.53 -10.92
CA GLN A 68 12.27 13.99 -12.21
C GLN A 68 12.62 12.52 -12.39
N ARG A 69 13.45 11.91 -11.52
CA ARG A 69 13.88 10.50 -11.63
C ARG A 69 13.59 9.74 -10.34
N VAL A 70 12.31 9.55 -10.06
CA VAL A 70 11.81 8.86 -8.87
C VAL A 70 11.19 7.52 -9.28
N SER A 71 11.44 6.47 -8.51
CA SER A 71 10.75 5.17 -8.61
C SER A 71 10.29 4.73 -7.23
N ILE A 72 9.36 3.79 -7.15
CA ILE A 72 8.80 3.32 -5.88
C ILE A 72 8.85 1.80 -5.80
N THR A 73 9.13 1.28 -4.61
CA THR A 73 9.12 -0.17 -4.36
C THR A 73 8.54 -0.47 -2.99
N GLY A 74 8.17 -1.73 -2.75
CA GLY A 74 7.70 -2.16 -1.44
C GLY A 74 7.53 -3.67 -1.31
N HIS A 75 7.27 -4.12 -0.09
CA HIS A 75 7.05 -5.52 0.26
C HIS A 75 5.67 -5.71 0.92
N SER A 76 4.91 -6.74 0.54
CA SER A 76 3.61 -7.07 1.16
C SER A 76 2.63 -5.89 1.16
N MET A 77 2.20 -5.40 2.32
CA MET A 77 1.42 -4.15 2.44
C MET A 77 2.15 -2.95 1.81
N GLY A 78 3.48 -2.88 1.91
CA GLY A 78 4.30 -1.88 1.21
C GLY A 78 4.28 -2.06 -0.31
N GLY A 79 4.25 -3.31 -0.79
CA GLY A 79 4.10 -3.61 -2.21
C GLY A 79 2.75 -3.16 -2.73
N HIS A 80 1.70 -3.37 -1.95
CA HIS A 80 0.37 -2.80 -2.18
C HIS A 80 0.40 -1.27 -2.32
N GLY A 81 1.02 -0.58 -1.36
CA GLY A 81 1.19 0.87 -1.41
C GLY A 81 1.95 1.34 -2.64
N ALA A 82 3.08 0.68 -2.96
CA ALA A 82 3.89 1.03 -4.13
C ALA A 82 3.09 0.92 -5.44
N LEU A 83 2.38 -0.20 -5.64
CA LEU A 83 1.56 -0.43 -6.83
C LEU A 83 0.42 0.59 -6.96
N THR A 84 -0.34 0.80 -5.89
CA THR A 84 -1.48 1.74 -5.92
C THR A 84 -1.03 3.18 -6.11
N ILE A 85 0.04 3.62 -5.42
CA ILE A 85 0.59 4.97 -5.56
C ILE A 85 1.13 5.18 -6.99
N PHE A 86 1.84 4.22 -7.55
CA PHE A 86 2.29 4.30 -8.95
C PHE A 86 1.11 4.48 -9.91
N LEU A 87 0.10 3.60 -9.83
CA LEU A 87 -1.05 3.60 -10.75
C LEU A 87 -1.93 4.85 -10.62
N LYS A 88 -2.02 5.45 -9.43
CA LYS A 88 -2.80 6.68 -9.19
C LYS A 88 -2.08 7.96 -9.58
N ASN A 89 -0.76 7.91 -9.82
CA ASN A 89 0.06 9.09 -10.10
C ASN A 89 0.84 8.93 -11.42
N PRO A 90 0.14 8.79 -12.57
CA PRO A 90 0.79 8.58 -13.86
C PRO A 90 1.79 9.72 -14.17
N GLY A 91 3.00 9.34 -14.56
CA GLY A 91 4.09 10.26 -14.89
C GLY A 91 4.95 10.71 -13.69
N LYS A 92 4.51 10.47 -12.45
CA LYS A 92 5.29 10.84 -11.24
C LYS A 92 6.46 9.90 -10.98
N TYR A 93 6.27 8.61 -11.25
CA TYR A 93 7.27 7.57 -11.02
C TYR A 93 7.71 6.97 -12.35
N LYS A 94 9.02 6.68 -12.49
CA LYS A 94 9.59 6.09 -13.70
C LYS A 94 9.36 4.59 -13.79
N SER A 95 9.39 3.91 -12.65
CA SER A 95 9.13 2.48 -12.54
C SER A 95 8.61 2.14 -11.15
N VAL A 96 8.04 0.95 -11.03
CA VAL A 96 7.60 0.39 -9.75
C VAL A 96 8.03 -1.08 -9.65
N SER A 97 8.41 -1.51 -8.45
CA SER A 97 8.54 -2.93 -8.16
C SER A 97 7.87 -3.32 -6.85
N ALA A 98 7.54 -4.60 -6.70
CA ALA A 98 6.98 -5.10 -5.46
C ALA A 98 7.40 -6.55 -5.17
N PHE A 99 7.67 -6.83 -3.90
CA PHE A 99 7.91 -8.18 -3.39
C PHE A 99 6.68 -8.67 -2.64
N ALA A 100 6.15 -9.82 -3.02
CA ALA A 100 4.98 -10.45 -2.42
C ALA A 100 3.82 -9.46 -2.14
N PRO A 101 3.39 -8.62 -3.10
CA PRO A 101 2.42 -7.56 -2.84
C PRO A 101 1.03 -8.11 -2.50
N ILE A 102 0.29 -7.40 -1.64
CA ILE A 102 -1.17 -7.53 -1.57
C ILE A 102 -1.77 -6.83 -2.81
N ALA A 103 -1.88 -7.56 -3.92
CA ALA A 103 -2.20 -7.00 -5.22
C ALA A 103 -3.71 -6.79 -5.45
N ASN A 104 -4.56 -7.50 -4.71
CA ASN A 104 -6.03 -7.39 -4.79
C ASN A 104 -6.71 -7.34 -3.40
N PRO A 105 -6.42 -6.30 -2.59
CA PRO A 105 -6.91 -6.19 -1.20
C PRO A 105 -8.44 -6.24 -1.05
N SER A 106 -9.22 -5.83 -2.06
CA SER A 106 -10.68 -5.92 -2.00
C SER A 106 -11.20 -7.36 -1.92
N ASN A 107 -10.36 -8.33 -2.32
CA ASN A 107 -10.70 -9.74 -2.44
C ASN A 107 -9.83 -10.64 -1.54
N CYS A 108 -9.06 -10.10 -0.60
CA CYS A 108 -8.32 -10.89 0.39
C CYS A 108 -8.70 -10.54 1.84
N PRO A 109 -8.55 -11.47 2.80
CA PRO A 109 -8.99 -11.25 4.18
C PRO A 109 -8.39 -10.01 4.84
N TRP A 110 -7.08 -9.78 4.71
CA TRP A 110 -6.44 -8.61 5.31
C TRP A 110 -6.94 -7.30 4.71
N GLY A 111 -7.04 -7.22 3.39
CA GLY A 111 -7.51 -6.01 2.72
C GLY A 111 -8.98 -5.71 3.02
N GLN A 112 -9.84 -6.74 3.07
CA GLN A 112 -11.24 -6.57 3.46
C GLN A 112 -11.39 -6.06 4.90
N LYS A 113 -10.61 -6.60 5.84
CA LYS A 113 -10.59 -6.11 7.23
C LYS A 113 -10.14 -4.64 7.29
N ALA A 114 -9.02 -4.31 6.66
CA ALA A 114 -8.46 -2.97 6.66
C ALA A 114 -9.40 -1.95 6.00
N PHE A 115 -9.91 -2.24 4.80
CA PHE A 115 -10.79 -1.33 4.09
C PHE A 115 -12.14 -1.16 4.77
N LYS A 116 -12.68 -2.21 5.38
CA LYS A 116 -13.88 -2.09 6.23
C LYS A 116 -13.64 -1.16 7.41
N GLY A 117 -12.50 -1.29 8.09
CA GLY A 117 -12.16 -0.43 9.23
C GLY A 117 -11.89 1.02 8.83
N TYR A 118 -11.12 1.26 7.77
CA TYR A 118 -10.69 2.60 7.40
C TYR A 118 -11.65 3.38 6.50
N PHE A 119 -12.41 2.70 5.64
CA PHE A 119 -13.36 3.33 4.71
C PHE A 119 -14.82 3.06 5.09
N GLY A 120 -15.10 1.90 5.68
CA GLY A 120 -16.45 1.41 5.96
C GLY A 120 -16.87 0.31 5.00
N ASP A 121 -17.76 -0.58 5.46
CA ASP A 121 -18.17 -1.80 4.75
C ASP A 121 -18.92 -1.52 3.43
N ASN A 122 -19.74 -0.47 3.42
CA ASN A 122 -20.58 -0.10 2.28
C ASN A 122 -19.86 0.75 1.22
N GLN A 123 -18.53 0.91 1.32
CA GLN A 123 -17.74 1.82 0.48
C GLN A 123 -16.95 1.07 -0.60
N ARG A 124 -17.59 0.14 -1.31
CA ARG A 124 -16.91 -0.71 -2.30
C ARG A 124 -16.21 0.06 -3.40
N GLU A 125 -16.80 1.14 -3.93
CA GLU A 125 -16.11 1.97 -4.92
C GLU A 125 -14.86 2.64 -4.34
N LYS A 126 -14.89 3.07 -3.07
CA LYS A 126 -13.71 3.61 -2.39
C LYS A 126 -12.60 2.58 -2.26
N TRP A 127 -12.95 1.30 -2.02
CA TRP A 127 -11.95 0.23 -1.95
C TRP A 127 -11.25 0.05 -3.30
N ARG A 128 -11.99 0.15 -4.42
CA ARG A 128 -11.44 0.03 -5.77
C ARG A 128 -10.44 1.14 -6.09
N GLU A 129 -10.65 2.35 -5.58
CA GLU A 129 -9.67 3.47 -5.68
C GLU A 129 -8.34 3.19 -4.97
N HIS A 130 -8.29 2.16 -4.14
CA HIS A 130 -7.14 1.72 -3.38
C HIS A 130 -6.84 0.25 -3.65
N ASP A 131 -7.18 -0.29 -4.81
CA ASP A 131 -6.89 -1.69 -5.17
C ASP A 131 -6.11 -1.73 -6.48
N ALA A 132 -4.88 -2.26 -6.46
CA ALA A 132 -4.01 -2.25 -7.64
C ALA A 132 -4.61 -3.05 -8.82
N THR A 133 -5.33 -4.13 -8.53
CA THR A 133 -6.01 -4.95 -9.54
C THR A 133 -7.16 -4.21 -10.20
N GLU A 134 -7.85 -3.34 -9.45
CA GLU A 134 -8.91 -2.50 -10.01
C GLU A 134 -8.33 -1.31 -10.78
N LEU A 135 -7.30 -0.67 -10.23
CA LEU A 135 -6.64 0.51 -10.81
C LEU A 135 -5.96 0.20 -12.15
N VAL A 136 -5.29 -0.96 -12.28
CA VAL A 136 -4.57 -1.31 -13.51
C VAL A 136 -5.51 -1.41 -14.72
N ARG A 137 -6.80 -1.71 -14.51
CA ARG A 137 -7.80 -1.78 -15.59
C ARG A 137 -8.01 -0.47 -16.31
N GLY A 138 -7.91 0.65 -15.59
CA GLY A 138 -8.12 2.00 -16.10
C GLY A 138 -6.84 2.79 -16.34
N TYR A 139 -5.67 2.19 -16.06
CA TYR A 139 -4.39 2.89 -16.13
C TYR A 139 -4.08 3.33 -17.56
N LYS A 140 -3.60 4.57 -17.69
CA LYS A 140 -3.18 5.18 -18.95
C LYS A 140 -1.79 5.77 -18.76
N GLY A 141 -0.78 5.08 -19.27
CA GLY A 141 0.60 5.50 -19.17
C GLY A 141 1.56 4.36 -19.49
N PRO A 142 2.87 4.64 -19.57
CA PRO A 142 3.86 3.58 -19.61
C PRO A 142 3.79 2.78 -18.31
N LEU A 143 3.83 1.46 -18.44
CA LEU A 143 3.94 0.53 -17.32
C LEU A 143 5.36 -0.04 -17.35
N ASP A 144 6.14 0.21 -16.31
CA ASP A 144 7.43 -0.44 -16.06
C ASP A 144 7.37 -1.02 -14.65
N LEU A 145 6.89 -2.26 -14.58
CA LEU A 145 6.43 -2.88 -13.35
C LEU A 145 7.01 -4.28 -13.18
N LEU A 146 7.67 -4.51 -12.05
CA LEU A 146 8.22 -5.81 -11.65
C LEU A 146 7.58 -6.32 -10.35
N ILE A 147 7.06 -7.54 -10.35
CA ILE A 147 6.60 -8.22 -9.15
C ILE A 147 7.39 -9.51 -8.96
N ASP A 148 7.91 -9.75 -7.77
CA ASP A 148 8.43 -11.06 -7.34
C ASP A 148 7.54 -11.68 -6.28
N VAL A 149 7.17 -12.94 -6.44
CA VAL A 149 6.35 -13.70 -5.49
C VAL A 149 7.01 -15.03 -5.19
N GLY A 150 7.25 -15.31 -3.91
CA GLY A 150 7.67 -16.64 -3.46
C GLY A 150 6.48 -17.59 -3.39
N THR A 151 6.48 -18.67 -4.15
CA THR A 151 5.41 -19.69 -4.12
C THR A 151 5.42 -20.53 -2.84
N GLY A 152 6.57 -20.55 -2.14
CA GLY A 152 6.70 -21.06 -0.78
C GLY A 152 6.01 -20.22 0.31
N ASP A 153 5.66 -18.95 0.03
CA ASP A 153 5.10 -17.99 1.00
C ASP A 153 3.75 -18.46 1.55
N ASN A 154 3.61 -18.42 2.88
CA ASN A 154 2.36 -18.81 3.56
C ASN A 154 1.22 -17.84 3.25
N PHE A 155 1.47 -16.55 3.11
CA PHE A 155 0.47 -15.54 2.80
C PHE A 155 0.03 -15.59 1.33
N TYR A 156 0.93 -16.03 0.45
CA TYR A 156 0.54 -16.41 -0.91
C TYR A 156 -0.45 -17.57 -0.90
N LYS A 157 -0.10 -18.67 -0.21
CA LYS A 157 -0.96 -19.86 -0.07
C LYS A 157 -2.29 -19.60 0.64
N GLN A 158 -2.32 -18.64 1.57
CA GLN A 158 -3.52 -18.20 2.27
C GLN A 158 -4.40 -17.24 1.44
N GLY A 159 -3.98 -16.86 0.23
CA GLY A 159 -4.76 -15.99 -0.64
C GLY A 159 -4.73 -14.50 -0.24
N GLN A 160 -3.67 -14.05 0.45
CA GLN A 160 -3.52 -12.63 0.82
C GLN A 160 -2.98 -11.79 -0.35
N LEU A 161 -2.13 -12.38 -1.19
CA LEU A 161 -1.33 -11.63 -2.17
C LEU A 161 -2.04 -11.46 -3.51
N LEU A 162 -2.63 -12.53 -4.03
CA LEU A 162 -3.42 -12.56 -5.27
C LEU A 162 -2.74 -11.89 -6.51
N PRO A 163 -1.45 -12.13 -6.79
CA PRO A 163 -0.76 -11.55 -7.95
C PRO A 163 -1.37 -11.99 -9.30
N GLU A 164 -2.02 -13.15 -9.35
CA GLU A 164 -2.69 -13.68 -10.54
C GLU A 164 -3.87 -12.81 -10.94
N ASN A 165 -4.63 -12.27 -9.98
CA ASN A 165 -5.76 -11.37 -10.26
C ASN A 165 -5.26 -10.08 -10.92
N PHE A 166 -4.15 -9.52 -10.43
CA PHE A 166 -3.52 -8.34 -11.01
C PHE A 166 -3.06 -8.61 -12.45
N ALA A 167 -2.40 -9.75 -12.69
CA ALA A 167 -1.96 -10.16 -14.02
C ALA A 167 -3.13 -10.29 -15.00
N ALA A 168 -4.21 -10.95 -14.57
CA ALA A 168 -5.42 -11.11 -15.37
C ALA A 168 -6.05 -9.74 -15.71
N ALA A 169 -6.19 -8.86 -14.73
CA ALA A 169 -6.74 -7.52 -14.92
C ALA A 169 -5.90 -6.66 -15.88
N ALA A 170 -4.57 -6.72 -15.76
CA ALA A 170 -3.66 -6.03 -16.66
C ALA A 170 -3.80 -6.55 -18.10
N LYS A 171 -3.88 -7.87 -18.29
CA LYS A 171 -4.07 -8.49 -19.60
C LYS A 171 -5.41 -8.13 -20.23
N GLU A 172 -6.50 -8.19 -19.46
CA GLU A 172 -7.85 -7.85 -19.93
C GLU A 172 -7.98 -6.40 -20.39
N SER A 173 -7.19 -5.49 -19.80
CA SER A 173 -7.18 -4.07 -20.15
C SER A 173 -6.11 -3.66 -21.16
N GLY A 174 -5.28 -4.61 -21.63
CA GLY A 174 -4.17 -4.34 -22.54
C GLY A 174 -2.98 -3.61 -21.89
N ASN A 175 -2.93 -3.59 -20.56
CA ASN A 175 -1.88 -2.98 -19.73
C ASN A 175 -0.83 -4.02 -19.27
N ASP A 176 -0.55 -5.05 -20.07
CA ASP A 176 0.39 -6.13 -19.75
C ASP A 176 1.78 -5.95 -20.37
N LYS A 177 1.93 -5.09 -21.39
CA LYS A 177 3.16 -4.95 -22.20
C LYS A 177 4.43 -4.54 -21.43
N GLY A 178 4.32 -4.09 -20.19
CA GLY A 178 5.46 -3.80 -19.31
C GLY A 178 5.31 -4.35 -17.90
N LEU A 179 4.42 -5.34 -17.74
CA LEU A 179 4.23 -6.09 -16.51
C LEU A 179 5.12 -7.33 -16.53
N ASN A 180 6.07 -7.42 -15.60
CA ASN A 180 6.86 -8.62 -15.35
C ASN A 180 6.53 -9.19 -13.97
N ILE A 181 6.01 -10.41 -13.92
CA ILE A 181 5.77 -11.13 -12.66
C ILE A 181 6.63 -12.39 -12.64
N ARG A 182 7.45 -12.53 -11.61
CA ARG A 182 8.34 -13.66 -11.39
C ARG A 182 7.87 -14.47 -10.19
N TYR A 183 7.64 -15.75 -10.41
CA TYR A 183 7.30 -16.70 -9.34
C TYR A 183 8.56 -17.47 -8.97
N GLN A 184 9.01 -17.32 -7.73
CA GLN A 184 10.20 -17.96 -7.18
C GLN A 184 9.77 -19.15 -6.31
N PRO A 185 10.38 -20.34 -6.44
CA PRO A 185 10.07 -21.50 -5.61
C PRO A 185 10.46 -21.28 -4.13
#